data_AF-A0A841ZRV8-F1
#
_entry.id   AF-A0A841ZRV8-F1
#
_cell.length_a   1.000
_cell.length_b   1.000
_cell.length_c   1.000
_cell.angle_alpha   90.00
_cell.angle_beta   90.00
_cell.angle_gamma   90.00
#
_symmetry.space_group_name_H-M   'P 1'
#
loop_
_entity.id
_entity.type
_entity.pdbx_description
1 polymer ?
#
loop_
_entity_poly.entity_id
_entity_poly.type
_entity_poly.pdbx_seq_one_letter_code
_entity_poly.pdbx_strand_id
1 'polypeptide(L)'
;MTEKEQNQLAFYSSFYDLVWESGWINDDTTYDLARQAEQESGFNAFGEEVERETGQWRVKSGEMYWTGWGEDGTHPTFALDTAPDSLADVPTFDHKRKAEDIAAIFNGDVEKVGEEQ
;
A
#
# COMPACT_ATOMS: atom_id res chain seq x y z
N MET A 1 -17.23 21.11 14.57
CA MET A 1 -16.23 20.04 14.57
C MET A 1 -14.87 20.71 14.54
N THR A 2 -14.01 20.40 15.51
CA THR A 2 -12.64 20.90 15.61
C THR A 2 -11.74 20.18 14.60
N GLU A 3 -10.56 20.75 14.30
CA GLU A 3 -9.54 20.10 13.46
C GLU A 3 -9.13 18.72 14.03
N LYS A 4 -8.94 18.65 15.35
CA LYS A 4 -8.65 17.39 16.03
C LYS A 4 -9.76 16.33 15.82
N GLU A 5 -11.03 16.73 15.90
CA GLU A 5 -12.16 15.84 15.63
C GLU A 5 -12.23 15.41 14.15
N GLN A 6 -11.81 16.28 13.21
CA GLN A 6 -11.73 15.93 11.79
C GLN A 6 -10.60 14.92 11.52
N ASN A 7 -9.44 15.09 12.16
CA ASN A 7 -8.31 14.17 12.03
C ASN A 7 -8.65 12.79 12.63
N GLN A 8 -9.30 12.77 13.79
CA GLN A 8 -9.82 11.53 14.39
C GLN A 8 -10.81 10.85 13.45
N LEU A 9 -11.72 11.61 12.84
CA LEU A 9 -12.69 11.06 11.89
C LEU A 9 -11.99 10.46 10.66
N ALA A 10 -10.94 11.10 10.15
CA ALA A 10 -10.14 10.56 9.04
C ALA A 10 -9.48 9.22 9.40
N PHE A 11 -8.86 9.12 10.58
CA PHE A 11 -8.31 7.87 11.10
C PHE A 11 -9.39 6.79 11.22
N TYR A 12 -10.50 7.08 11.91
CA TYR A 12 -11.55 6.08 12.13
C TYR A 12 -12.23 5.65 10.84
N SER A 13 -12.41 6.56 9.87
CA SER A 13 -12.96 6.19 8.56
C SER A 13 -12.06 5.16 7.87
N SER A 14 -10.76 5.45 7.74
CA SER A 14 -9.81 4.51 7.14
C SER A 14 -9.74 3.19 7.93
N PHE A 15 -9.67 3.26 9.26
CA PHE A 15 -9.65 2.07 10.10
C PHE A 15 -10.88 1.19 9.89
N TYR A 16 -12.09 1.77 9.88
CA TYR A 16 -13.32 0.99 9.72
C TYR A 16 -13.50 0.43 8.30
N ASP A 17 -13.01 1.13 7.28
CA ASP A 17 -12.97 0.61 5.90
C ASP A 17 -12.07 -0.64 5.84
N LEU A 18 -10.89 -0.59 6.47
CA LEU A 18 -9.98 -1.74 6.56
C LEU A 18 -10.53 -2.90 7.39
N VAL A 19 -11.19 -2.59 8.51
CA VAL A 19 -11.93 -3.57 9.31
C VAL A 19 -12.96 -4.30 8.45
N TRP A 20 -13.74 -3.53 7.67
CA TRP A 20 -14.77 -4.07 6.80
C TRP A 20 -14.21 -5.00 5.72
N GLU A 21 -13.06 -4.65 5.14
CA GLU A 21 -12.37 -5.47 4.14
C GLU A 21 -11.72 -6.74 4.73
N SER A 22 -11.25 -6.68 5.98
CA SER A 22 -10.54 -7.79 6.64
C SER A 22 -11.44 -8.94 7.10
N GLY A 23 -12.74 -8.70 7.33
CA GLY A 23 -13.68 -9.69 7.83
C GLY A 23 -13.54 -9.97 9.34
N TRP A 24 -12.79 -11.03 9.72
CA TRP A 24 -12.63 -11.42 11.14
C TRP A 24 -11.40 -10.78 11.76
N ILE A 25 -11.61 -10.05 12.86
CA ILE A 25 -10.55 -9.33 13.57
C ILE A 25 -10.12 -10.11 14.82
N ASN A 26 -8.82 -10.20 15.04
CA ASN A 26 -8.20 -10.60 16.30
C ASN A 26 -7.23 -9.49 16.78
N ASP A 27 -6.64 -9.65 17.95
CA ASP A 27 -5.80 -8.61 18.54
C ASP A 27 -4.57 -8.27 17.67
N ASP A 28 -3.98 -9.27 17.01
CA ASP A 28 -2.84 -9.08 16.12
C ASP A 28 -3.26 -8.30 14.86
N THR A 29 -4.40 -8.62 14.24
CA THR A 29 -4.89 -7.89 13.07
C THR A 29 -5.36 -6.49 13.41
N THR A 30 -5.85 -6.25 14.63
CA THR A 30 -6.27 -4.90 15.07
C THR A 30 -5.11 -3.92 15.08
N TYR A 31 -3.94 -4.34 15.58
CA TYR A 31 -2.74 -3.51 15.61
C TYR A 31 -2.27 -3.15 14.20
N ASP A 32 -2.24 -4.14 13.30
CA ASP A 32 -1.80 -3.94 11.91
C ASP A 32 -2.77 -3.04 11.12
N LEU A 33 -4.08 -3.15 11.37
CA LEU A 33 -5.09 -2.29 10.75
C LEU A 33 -5.01 -0.86 11.29
N ALA A 34 -4.75 -0.66 12.58
CA ALA A 34 -4.56 0.67 13.17
C ALA A 34 -3.33 1.36 12.58
N ARG A 35 -2.21 0.63 12.46
CA ARG A 35 -1.00 1.15 11.83
C ARG A 35 -1.20 1.49 10.36
N GLN A 36 -2.02 0.72 9.64
CA GLN A 36 -2.37 1.03 8.26
C GLN A 36 -3.26 2.26 8.16
N ALA A 37 -4.28 2.38 9.02
CA ALA A 37 -5.13 3.55 9.07
C ALA A 37 -4.34 4.82 9.37
N GLU A 38 -3.32 4.74 10.22
CA GLU A 38 -2.34 5.80 10.46
C GLU A 38 -1.59 6.20 9.18
N GLN A 39 -1.11 5.23 8.40
CA GLN A 39 -0.39 5.51 7.14
C GLN A 39 -1.29 6.09 6.04
N GLU A 40 -2.54 5.63 5.94
CA GLU A 40 -3.49 6.11 4.93
C GLU A 40 -4.09 7.47 5.29
N SER A 41 -4.52 7.65 6.54
CA SER A 41 -5.13 8.89 7.01
C SER A 41 -4.11 9.95 7.39
N GLY A 42 -2.87 9.57 7.74
CA GLY A 42 -1.86 10.47 8.31
C GLY A 42 -2.09 10.88 9.75
N PHE A 43 -3.08 10.30 10.41
CA PHE A 43 -3.42 10.64 11.78
C PHE A 43 -3.55 9.39 12.62
N ASN A 44 -3.22 9.48 13.90
CA ASN A 44 -3.52 8.42 14.85
C ASN A 44 -4.96 8.53 15.41
N ALA A 45 -5.36 7.56 16.23
CA ALA A 45 -6.68 7.56 16.90
C ALA A 45 -6.95 8.81 17.78
N PHE A 46 -5.91 9.56 18.14
CA PHE A 46 -6.02 10.80 18.91
C PHE A 46 -6.13 12.05 18.03
N GLY A 47 -6.06 11.92 16.70
CA GLY A 47 -6.09 13.02 15.74
C GLY A 47 -4.76 13.76 15.60
N GLU A 48 -3.67 13.16 16.07
CA GLU A 48 -2.31 13.70 15.94
C GLU A 48 -1.73 13.27 14.60
N GLU A 49 -1.00 14.15 13.94
CA GLU A 49 -0.27 13.81 12.72
C GLU A 49 0.80 12.76 13.00
N VAL A 50 0.88 11.78 12.11
CA VAL A 50 1.93 10.76 12.12
C VAL A 50 2.76 10.85 10.84
N GLU A 51 4.03 10.46 10.93
CA GLU A 51 4.90 10.39 9.77
C GLU A 51 4.39 9.32 8.81
N ARG A 52 4.07 9.74 7.59
CA ARG A 52 3.68 8.84 6.50
C ARG A 52 4.93 8.38 5.77
N GLU A 53 5.00 7.09 5.44
CA GLU A 53 5.91 6.61 4.42
C GLU A 53 5.42 7.13 3.05
N THR A 54 5.84 8.34 2.69
CA THR A 54 5.52 8.95 1.40
C THR A 54 6.44 8.41 0.30
N GLY A 55 5.88 8.22 -0.88
CA GLY A 55 6.60 7.82 -2.08
C GLY A 55 5.79 6.88 -2.94
N GLN A 56 6.27 6.68 -4.15
CA GLN A 56 5.71 5.70 -5.07
C GLN A 56 6.44 4.36 -4.89
N TRP A 57 5.69 3.27 -4.91
CA TRP A 57 6.21 1.93 -4.68
C TRP A 57 5.89 1.02 -5.87
N ARG A 58 6.84 0.19 -6.27
CA ARG A 58 6.66 -0.84 -7.32
C ARG A 58 6.80 -2.22 -6.71
N VAL A 59 6.15 -3.19 -7.34
CA VAL A 59 6.23 -4.58 -6.91
C VAL A 59 7.21 -5.33 -7.80
N LYS A 60 8.12 -6.10 -7.19
CA LYS A 60 9.21 -6.81 -7.86
C LYS A 60 9.20 -8.29 -7.49
N SER A 61 9.66 -9.14 -8.41
CA SER A 61 9.97 -10.55 -8.15
C SER A 61 11.26 -10.91 -8.90
N GLY A 62 12.38 -11.02 -8.17
CA GLY A 62 13.69 -11.17 -8.81
C GLY A 62 14.04 -9.96 -9.69
N GLU A 63 14.31 -10.19 -10.98
CA GLU A 63 14.66 -9.15 -11.96
C GLU A 63 13.45 -8.66 -12.78
N MET A 64 12.24 -8.77 -12.22
CA MET A 64 10.99 -8.47 -12.91
C MET A 64 10.09 -7.58 -12.05
N TYR A 65 9.40 -6.62 -12.68
CA TYR A 65 8.36 -5.82 -12.02
C TYR A 65 6.98 -6.26 -12.43
N TRP A 66 6.06 -6.30 -11.47
CA TRP A 66 4.66 -6.62 -11.72
C TRP A 66 3.99 -5.49 -12.50
N THR A 67 3.30 -5.84 -13.58
CA THR A 67 2.59 -4.88 -14.45
C THR A 67 1.07 -4.97 -14.34
N GLY A 68 0.54 -6.04 -13.74
CA GLY A 68 -0.89 -6.25 -13.69
C GLY A 68 -1.27 -7.72 -13.51
N TRP A 69 -2.57 -7.98 -13.62
CA TRP A 69 -3.10 -9.30 -13.87
C TRP A 69 -3.42 -9.43 -15.37
N GLY A 70 -3.24 -10.63 -15.93
CA GLY A 70 -3.63 -10.95 -17.30
C GLY A 70 -5.13 -10.77 -17.52
N GLU A 71 -5.58 -10.90 -18.78
CA GLU A 71 -6.98 -10.65 -19.16
C GLU A 71 -8.02 -11.47 -18.36
N ASP A 72 -7.62 -12.64 -17.86
CA ASP A 72 -8.46 -13.51 -17.03
C ASP A 72 -8.44 -13.16 -15.53
N GLY A 73 -7.58 -12.22 -15.12
CA GLY A 73 -7.42 -11.78 -13.74
C GLY A 73 -6.70 -12.76 -12.82
N THR A 74 -6.12 -13.85 -13.35
CA THR A 74 -5.57 -14.95 -12.54
C THR A 74 -4.05 -15.09 -12.63
N HIS A 75 -3.45 -14.63 -13.73
CA HIS A 75 -2.02 -14.73 -13.95
C HIS A 75 -1.33 -13.37 -13.80
N PRO A 76 -0.33 -13.22 -12.92
CA PRO A 76 0.40 -11.96 -12.80
C PRO A 76 1.27 -11.75 -14.06
N THR A 77 1.27 -10.53 -14.58
CA THR A 77 2.13 -10.12 -15.69
C THR A 77 3.31 -9.32 -15.19
N PHE A 78 4.43 -9.41 -15.91
CA PHE A 78 5.68 -8.79 -15.50
C PHE A 78 6.43 -8.12 -16.65
N ALA A 79 7.20 -7.10 -16.32
CA ALA A 79 8.21 -6.46 -17.18
C ALA A 79 9.62 -6.76 -16.65
N LEU A 80 10.60 -6.89 -17.54
CA LEU A 80 11.99 -7.16 -17.16
C LEU A 80 12.70 -5.86 -16.76
N ASP A 81 13.45 -5.88 -15.66
CA ASP A 81 14.24 -4.74 -15.16
C ASP A 81 15.27 -4.26 -16.20
N THR A 82 15.78 -5.17 -17.03
CA THR A 82 16.77 -4.88 -18.07
C THR A 82 16.21 -4.16 -19.30
N ALA A 83 14.90 -3.96 -19.39
CA ALA A 83 14.24 -3.31 -20.52
C ALA A 83 13.65 -1.96 -20.06
N PRO A 84 14.41 -0.84 -20.15
CA PRO A 84 13.99 0.46 -19.60
C PRO A 84 12.67 0.98 -20.18
N ASP A 85 12.40 0.71 -21.47
CA ASP A 85 11.13 1.08 -22.10
C ASP A 85 9.93 0.35 -21.50
N SER A 86 10.14 -0.83 -20.89
CA SER A 86 9.09 -1.63 -20.26
C SER A 86 8.78 -1.19 -18.82
N LEU A 87 9.62 -0.34 -18.23
CA LEU A 87 9.41 0.20 -16.88
C LEU A 87 8.50 1.42 -16.85
N ALA A 88 8.21 2.02 -18.00
CA ALA A 88 7.27 3.15 -18.12
C ALA A 88 5.83 2.74 -17.80
N ASP A 89 5.46 1.49 -18.12
CA ASP A 89 4.12 0.94 -17.90
C ASP A 89 4.00 0.19 -16.56
N VAL A 90 5.06 0.18 -15.73
CA VAL A 90 5.01 -0.47 -14.42
C VAL A 90 4.19 0.40 -13.45
N PRO A 91 3.07 -0.13 -12.92
CA PRO A 91 2.23 0.58 -11.99
C PRO A 91 2.98 0.89 -10.70
N THR A 92 2.68 2.06 -10.16
CA THR A 92 3.18 2.52 -8.87
C THR A 92 2.04 2.66 -7.87
N PHE A 93 2.31 2.36 -6.61
CA PHE A 93 1.38 2.50 -5.51
C PHE A 93 1.80 3.66 -4.62
N ASP A 94 0.85 4.51 -4.25
CA ASP A 94 1.08 5.59 -3.28
C ASP A 94 1.22 5.08 -1.84
N HIS A 95 0.85 3.81 -1.61
CA HIS A 95 0.93 3.14 -0.32
C HIS A 95 1.76 1.87 -0.45
N LYS A 96 2.84 1.78 0.33
CA LYS A 96 3.75 0.63 0.35
C LYS A 96 3.02 -0.69 0.58
N ARG A 97 2.06 -0.72 1.52
CA ARG A 97 1.33 -1.94 1.87
C ARG A 97 0.53 -2.53 0.69
N LYS A 98 -0.07 -1.70 -0.16
CA LYS A 98 -0.77 -2.21 -1.37
C LYS A 98 0.20 -2.93 -2.31
N ALA A 99 1.43 -2.42 -2.41
CA ALA A 99 2.49 -3.11 -3.14
C ALA A 99 2.91 -4.40 -2.41
N GLU A 100 3.03 -4.39 -1.07
CA GLU A 100 3.41 -5.56 -0.25
C GLU A 100 2.36 -6.68 -0.34
N ASP A 101 1.07 -6.35 -0.31
CA ASP A 101 -0.03 -7.31 -0.42
C ASP A 101 0.03 -8.05 -1.77
N ILE A 102 0.34 -7.36 -2.86
CA ILE A 102 0.53 -7.96 -4.19
C ILE A 102 1.82 -8.78 -4.21
N ALA A 103 2.93 -8.25 -3.69
CA ALA A 103 4.22 -8.92 -3.62
C ALA A 103 4.12 -10.26 -2.88
N ALA A 104 3.36 -10.30 -1.77
CA ALA A 104 3.16 -11.48 -0.95
C ALA A 104 2.54 -12.66 -1.72
N ILE A 105 1.70 -12.40 -2.74
CA ILE A 105 1.01 -13.45 -3.53
C ILE A 105 2.02 -14.36 -4.24
N PHE A 106 3.15 -13.81 -4.68
CA PHE A 106 4.18 -14.51 -5.43
C PHE A 106 5.55 -14.46 -4.74
N ASN A 107 5.58 -14.19 -3.44
CA ASN A 107 6.80 -14.09 -2.63
C ASN A 107 7.84 -13.14 -3.26
N GLY A 108 7.36 -11.98 -3.70
CA GLY A 108 8.15 -10.87 -4.22
C GLY A 108 8.50 -9.83 -3.16
N ASP A 109 9.07 -8.71 -3.63
CA ASP A 109 9.54 -7.59 -2.84
C ASP A 109 8.90 -6.28 -3.30
N VAL A 110 9.04 -5.23 -2.50
CA VAL A 110 8.58 -3.87 -2.86
C VAL A 110 9.78 -2.94 -2.96
N GLU A 111 9.83 -2.17 -4.06
CA GLU A 111 10.87 -1.20 -4.34
C GLU A 111 10.30 0.21 -4.28
N LYS A 112 10.96 1.11 -3.54
CA LYS A 112 10.61 2.53 -3.56
C LYS A 112 11.09 3.13 -4.88
N VAL A 113 10.19 3.71 -5.65
CA VAL A 113 10.55 4.54 -6.79
C VAL A 113 11.25 5.76 -6.22
N GLY A 114 12.54 5.88 -6.51
CA GLY A 114 13.32 7.04 -6.10
C GLY A 114 12.70 8.31 -6.68
N GLU A 115 12.58 9.35 -5.86
CA GLU A 115 12.65 10.71 -6.41
C GLU A 115 14.01 10.79 -7.11
N GLU A 116 14.03 10.84 -8.44
CA GLU A 116 15.24 11.21 -9.16
C GLU A 116 15.73 12.54 -8.57
N GLN A 117 16.96 12.53 -8.02
CA GLN A 117 17.66 13.74 -7.56
C GLN A 117 17.99 14.66 -8.73
#